data_AF-A0A971JXL1-F1
#
_entry.id   AF-A0A971JXL1-F1
#
_cell.length_a   1.000
_cell.length_b   1.000
_cell.length_c   1.000
_cell.angle_alpha   90.00
_cell.angle_beta   90.00
_cell.angle_gamma   90.00
#
_symmetry.space_group_name_H-M   'P 1'
#
loop_
_entity.id
_entity.type
_entity.pdbx_description
1 polymer ?
#
loop_
_entity_poly.entity_id
_entity_poly.type
_entity_poly.pdbx_seq_one_letter_code
_entity_poly.pdbx_strand_id
1 'polypeptide(L)'
;MTVVRYLGVPVVDLAELYETLDAFRREVQLSILAGGEHVVDDEVAEALVASRESMVSVSNSIHRQIDAAREADLAVVDIEVEYPGSSYRDIFMVDRATWRADDAAAAGRMLTSPLRPELRDLYEWMTEQALAQIRHEPPTRFHPARPAPEVG
;
A
#
# COMPACT_ATOMS: atom_id res chain seq x y z
N MET A 1 2.41 16.10 11.50
CA MET A 1 3.19 15.08 10.80
C MET A 1 3.23 13.87 11.72
N THR A 2 2.82 12.71 11.23
CA THR A 2 2.75 11.47 12.03
C THR A 2 3.72 10.47 11.42
N VAL A 3 4.62 9.92 12.23
CA VAL A 3 5.49 8.83 11.80
C VAL A 3 4.76 7.52 12.10
N VAL A 4 4.57 6.70 11.08
CA VAL A 4 4.02 5.34 11.20
C VAL A 4 5.17 4.36 11.03
N ARG A 5 5.19 3.34 11.89
CA ARG A 5 6.19 2.27 11.89
C ARG A 5 5.55 0.95 11.49
N TYR A 6 6.15 0.25 10.53
CA TYR A 6 5.79 -1.11 10.16
C TYR A 6 6.91 -2.04 10.60
N LEU A 7 6.64 -2.90 11.58
CA LEU A 7 7.67 -3.75 12.17
C LEU A 7 7.63 -5.17 11.60
N GLY A 8 8.80 -5.71 11.28
CA GLY A 8 8.99 -7.11 10.91
C GLY A 8 8.40 -7.48 9.55
N VAL A 9 8.46 -6.59 8.56
CA VAL A 9 7.87 -6.82 7.24
C VAL A 9 8.80 -7.64 6.35
N PRO A 10 8.33 -8.71 5.67
CA PRO A 10 9.14 -9.45 4.71
C PRO A 10 9.55 -8.56 3.52
N VAL A 11 10.85 -8.49 3.23
CA VAL A 11 11.37 -7.57 2.19
C VAL A 11 10.85 -7.91 0.80
N VAL A 12 10.74 -9.21 0.48
CA VAL A 12 10.24 -9.69 -0.82
C VAL A 12 8.78 -9.30 -1.01
N ASP A 13 7.92 -9.60 -0.04
CA ASP A 13 6.49 -9.29 -0.12
C ASP A 13 6.24 -7.78 -0.12
N LEU A 14 6.99 -7.02 0.69
CA LEU A 14 6.89 -5.56 0.72
C LEU A 14 7.25 -4.94 -0.64
N ALA A 15 8.29 -5.46 -1.29
CA ALA A 15 8.69 -4.96 -2.60
C ALA A 15 7.64 -5.26 -3.68
N GLU A 16 7.16 -6.50 -3.73
CA GLU A 16 6.12 -6.90 -4.69
C GLU A 16 4.81 -6.13 -4.47
N LEU A 17 4.44 -5.89 -3.19
CA LEU A 17 3.30 -5.07 -2.83
C LEU A 17 3.46 -3.66 -3.39
N TYR A 18 4.56 -2.96 -3.11
CA TYR A 18 4.72 -1.57 -3.55
C TYR A 18 4.91 -1.43 -5.06
N GLU A 19 5.50 -2.41 -5.73
CA GLU A 19 5.51 -2.48 -7.20
C GLU A 19 4.07 -2.57 -7.76
N THR A 20 3.22 -3.41 -7.15
CA THR A 20 1.83 -3.59 -7.56
C THR A 20 0.97 -2.36 -7.25
N LEU A 21 1.11 -1.77 -6.05
CA LEU A 21 0.38 -0.57 -5.65
C LEU A 21 0.72 0.63 -6.54
N ASP A 22 1.98 0.79 -6.92
CA ASP A 22 2.39 1.84 -7.86
C ASP A 22 1.81 1.63 -9.26
N ALA A 23 1.71 0.37 -9.71
CA ALA A 23 1.07 0.03 -10.97
C ALA A 23 -0.44 0.33 -10.95
N PHE A 24 -1.16 -0.09 -9.91
CA PHE A 24 -2.57 0.26 -9.71
C PHE A 24 -2.77 1.77 -9.73
N ARG A 25 -1.99 2.51 -8.93
CA ARG A 25 -2.09 3.97 -8.84
C ARG A 25 -1.85 4.63 -10.20
N ARG A 26 -0.84 4.18 -10.94
CA ARG A 26 -0.53 4.73 -12.27
C ARG A 26 -1.67 4.49 -13.24
N GLU A 27 -2.22 3.29 -13.26
CA GLU A 27 -3.32 2.93 -14.16
C GLU A 27 -4.61 3.69 -13.83
N VAL A 28 -4.98 3.79 -12.55
CA VAL A 28 -6.11 4.60 -12.08
C VAL A 28 -5.93 6.07 -12.45
N GLN A 29 -4.74 6.64 -12.21
CA GLN A 29 -4.47 8.04 -12.57
C GLN A 29 -4.55 8.29 -14.08
N LEU A 30 -4.05 7.38 -14.91
CA LEU A 30 -4.16 7.48 -16.36
C LEU A 30 -5.61 7.42 -16.83
N SER A 31 -6.42 6.54 -16.22
CA SER A 31 -7.85 6.43 -16.48
C SER A 31 -8.61 7.73 -16.15
N ILE A 32 -8.32 8.34 -14.99
CA ILE A 32 -8.89 9.64 -14.58
C ILE A 32 -8.51 10.74 -15.58
N LEU A 33 -7.23 10.84 -15.95
CA LEU A 33 -6.74 11.87 -16.87
C LEU A 33 -7.29 11.72 -18.28
N ALA A 34 -7.65 10.50 -18.70
CA ALA A 34 -8.29 10.26 -19.98
C ALA A 34 -9.75 10.75 -20.03
N GLY A 35 -10.34 11.11 -18.88
CA GLY A 35 -11.73 11.60 -18.79
C GLY A 35 -12.79 10.54 -19.08
N GLY A 36 -12.43 9.26 -19.01
CA GLY A 36 -13.32 8.12 -19.21
C GLY A 36 -13.91 7.60 -17.90
N GLU A 37 -14.68 6.52 -18.02
CA GLU A 37 -15.09 5.73 -16.86
C GLU A 37 -13.84 5.15 -16.18
N HIS A 38 -13.74 5.34 -14.88
CA HIS A 38 -12.63 4.89 -14.05
C HIS A 38 -13.14 3.93 -12.98
N VAL A 39 -12.26 3.05 -12.48
CA VAL A 39 -12.63 1.95 -11.57
C VAL A 39 -12.93 2.41 -10.14
N VAL A 40 -12.52 3.64 -9.81
CA VAL A 40 -12.83 4.31 -8.54
C VAL A 40 -13.96 5.31 -8.75
N ASP A 41 -14.63 5.75 -7.70
CA ASP A 41 -15.63 6.81 -7.80
C ASP A 41 -15.01 8.21 -7.82
N ASP A 42 -15.81 9.21 -8.19
CA ASP A 42 -15.37 10.60 -8.34
C ASP A 42 -14.74 11.17 -7.06
N GLU A 43 -15.28 10.83 -5.89
CA GLU A 43 -14.72 11.28 -4.60
C GLU A 43 -13.30 10.73 -4.39
N VAL A 44 -13.08 9.44 -4.69
CA VAL A 44 -11.76 8.82 -4.65
C VAL A 44 -10.84 9.39 -5.72
N ALA A 45 -11.31 9.62 -6.93
CA ALA A 45 -10.52 10.23 -7.99
C ALA A 45 -10.02 11.63 -7.61
N GLU A 46 -10.90 12.50 -7.09
CA GLU A 46 -10.54 13.83 -6.60
C GLU A 46 -9.50 13.76 -5.47
N ALA A 47 -9.70 12.86 -4.50
CA ALA A 47 -8.77 12.68 -3.39
C ALA A 47 -7.39 12.19 -3.85
N LEU A 48 -7.32 11.27 -4.82
CA LEU A 48 -6.06 10.77 -5.38
C LEU A 48 -5.30 11.87 -6.14
N VAL A 49 -6.01 12.77 -6.83
CA VAL A 49 -5.39 13.93 -7.48
C VAL A 49 -4.86 14.91 -6.42
N ALA A 50 -5.65 15.22 -5.40
CA ALA A 50 -5.28 16.15 -4.34
C ALA A 50 -4.10 15.65 -3.47
N SER A 51 -4.02 14.35 -3.22
CA SER A 51 -2.99 13.72 -2.37
C SER A 51 -1.77 13.20 -3.16
N ARG A 52 -1.69 13.45 -4.48
CA ARG A 52 -0.69 12.87 -5.38
C ARG A 52 0.75 13.03 -4.88
N GLU A 53 1.14 14.26 -4.52
CA GLU A 53 2.51 14.55 -4.09
C GLU A 53 2.85 13.86 -2.76
N SER A 54 1.93 13.89 -1.79
CA SER A 54 2.04 13.19 -0.51
C SER A 54 2.24 11.69 -0.70
N MET A 55 1.42 11.06 -1.54
CA MET A 55 1.52 9.62 -1.82
C MET A 55 2.81 9.24 -2.55
N VAL A 56 3.29 10.08 -3.47
CA VAL A 56 4.58 9.87 -4.15
C VAL A 56 5.71 9.93 -3.13
N SER A 57 5.67 10.87 -2.18
CA SER A 57 6.67 10.97 -1.11
C SER A 57 6.69 9.71 -0.23
N VAL A 58 5.52 9.25 0.21
CA VAL A 58 5.34 8.02 1.01
C VAL A 58 5.90 6.80 0.25
N SER A 59 5.46 6.57 -0.99
CA SER A 59 5.92 5.43 -1.80
C SER A 59 7.44 5.48 -2.03
N ASN A 60 7.99 6.64 -2.39
CA ASN A 60 9.45 6.81 -2.55
C ASN A 60 10.22 6.54 -1.26
N SER A 61 9.68 6.91 -0.10
CA SER A 61 10.32 6.64 1.19
C SER A 61 10.40 5.14 1.48
N ILE A 62 9.37 4.40 1.09
CA ILE A 62 9.30 2.96 1.30
C ILE A 62 10.22 2.23 0.33
N HIS A 63 10.22 2.60 -0.95
CA HIS A 63 11.17 2.07 -1.95
C HIS A 63 12.62 2.22 -1.53
N ARG A 64 13.02 3.39 -1.03
CA ARG A 64 14.39 3.59 -0.52
C ARG A 64 14.75 2.65 0.62
N GLN A 65 13.80 2.34 1.50
CA GLN A 65 14.04 1.43 2.62
C GLN A 65 14.05 -0.04 2.17
N ILE A 66 13.23 -0.40 1.18
CA ILE A 66 13.28 -1.71 0.50
C ILE A 66 14.65 -1.90 -0.16
N ASP A 67 15.13 -0.91 -0.92
CA ASP A 67 16.42 -0.98 -1.61
C ASP A 67 17.57 -1.13 -0.60
N ALA A 68 17.58 -0.33 0.46
CA ALA A 68 18.57 -0.46 1.53
C ALA A 68 18.53 -1.83 2.22
N ALA A 69 17.34 -2.41 2.43
CA ALA A 69 17.19 -3.73 3.01
C ALA A 69 17.69 -4.84 2.07
N ARG A 70 17.44 -4.72 0.76
CA ARG A 70 17.97 -5.63 -0.28
C ARG A 70 19.48 -5.55 -0.39
N GLU A 71 20.05 -4.34 -0.38
CA GLU A 71 21.50 -4.12 -0.38
C GLU A 71 22.19 -4.75 0.85
N ALA A 72 21.47 -4.80 1.98
CA ALA A 72 21.93 -5.41 3.23
C ALA A 72 21.58 -6.91 3.36
N ASP A 73 21.01 -7.54 2.32
CA ASP A 73 20.57 -8.95 2.32
C ASP A 73 19.64 -9.31 3.50
N LEU A 74 18.74 -8.38 3.86
CA LEU A 74 17.79 -8.58 4.93
C LEU A 74 16.55 -9.32 4.40
N ALA A 75 16.15 -10.39 5.10
CA ALA A 75 14.88 -11.06 4.83
C ALA A 75 13.67 -10.27 5.35
N VAL A 76 13.87 -9.47 6.40
CA VAL A 76 12.84 -8.75 7.14
C VAL A 76 13.34 -7.35 7.48
N VAL A 77 12.46 -6.35 7.39
CA VAL A 77 12.78 -4.93 7.62
C VAL A 77 11.72 -4.25 8.51
N ASP A 78 12.18 -3.33 9.35
CA ASP A 78 11.32 -2.35 10.03
C ASP A 78 11.33 -1.06 9.20
N ILE A 79 10.15 -0.55 8.84
CA ILE A 79 9.99 0.62 7.96
C ILE A 79 9.40 1.77 8.76
N GLU A 80 9.91 2.98 8.56
CA GLU A 80 9.33 4.22 9.08
C GLU A 80 8.86 5.13 7.95
N VAL A 81 7.65 5.67 8.08
CA VAL A 81 7.04 6.51 7.04
C VAL A 81 6.40 7.74 7.65
N GLU A 82 6.76 8.89 7.13
CA GLU A 82 6.15 10.17 7.51
C GLU A 82 4.88 10.41 6.71
N TYR A 83 3.74 10.44 7.40
CA TYR A 83 2.47 10.87 6.83
C TYR A 83 2.28 12.38 7.05
N PRO A 84 2.06 13.16 5.97
CA PRO A 84 1.71 14.57 6.09
C PRO A 84 0.37 14.74 6.82
N GLY A 85 0.21 15.87 7.52
CA GLY A 85 -0.80 16.08 8.57
C GLY A 85 -2.30 16.00 8.19
N SER A 86 -2.64 15.63 6.96
CA SER A 86 -4.00 15.34 6.45
C SER A 86 -4.37 13.83 6.53
N SER A 87 -3.62 13.06 7.33
CA SER A 87 -3.37 11.63 7.13
C SER A 87 -4.55 10.66 7.20
N TYR A 88 -5.57 10.88 8.03
CA TYR A 88 -6.64 9.86 8.19
C TYR A 88 -7.50 9.73 6.94
N ARG A 89 -7.94 10.87 6.38
CA ARG A 89 -8.74 10.87 5.16
C ARG A 89 -7.92 10.35 3.99
N ASP A 90 -6.68 10.81 3.84
CA ASP A 90 -5.82 10.39 2.73
C ASP A 90 -5.55 8.88 2.77
N ILE A 91 -5.22 8.31 3.94
CA ILE A 91 -5.05 6.85 4.10
C ILE A 91 -6.32 6.11 3.71
N PHE A 92 -7.47 6.55 4.20
CA PHE A 92 -8.75 5.92 3.89
C PHE A 92 -9.09 5.98 2.38
N MET A 93 -8.86 7.12 1.73
CA MET A 93 -9.12 7.27 0.30
C MET A 93 -8.17 6.42 -0.55
N VAL A 94 -6.91 6.31 -0.15
CA VAL A 94 -5.92 5.46 -0.81
C VAL A 94 -6.24 3.98 -0.61
N ASP A 95 -6.58 3.57 0.60
CA ASP A 95 -7.00 2.20 0.91
C ASP A 95 -8.22 1.80 0.08
N ARG A 96 -9.25 2.66 0.06
CA ARG A 96 -10.44 2.46 -0.77
C ARG A 96 -10.11 2.38 -2.26
N ALA A 97 -9.21 3.24 -2.77
CA ALA A 97 -8.77 3.20 -4.15
C ALA A 97 -8.06 1.89 -4.50
N THR A 98 -7.15 1.44 -3.63
CA THR A 98 -6.40 0.20 -3.80
C THR A 98 -7.34 -1.01 -3.84
N TRP A 99 -8.28 -1.14 -2.91
CA TRP A 99 -9.22 -2.25 -2.91
C TRP A 99 -10.10 -2.28 -4.15
N ARG A 100 -10.54 -1.11 -4.63
CA ARG A 100 -11.30 -1.00 -5.89
C ARG A 100 -10.46 -1.37 -7.11
N ALA A 101 -9.19 -0.99 -7.11
CA ALA A 101 -8.25 -1.35 -8.17
C ALA A 101 -7.99 -2.87 -8.16
N ASP A 102 -7.78 -3.46 -6.99
CA ASP A 102 -7.58 -4.90 -6.83
C ASP A 102 -8.82 -5.71 -7.26
N ASP A 103 -10.03 -5.29 -6.88
CA ASP A 103 -11.28 -5.87 -7.37
C ASP A 103 -11.43 -5.76 -8.89
N ALA A 104 -11.05 -4.62 -9.46
CA ALA A 104 -11.09 -4.40 -10.90
C ALA A 104 -10.06 -5.26 -11.65
N ALA A 105 -8.85 -5.40 -11.10
CA ALA A 105 -7.81 -6.28 -11.60
C ALA A 105 -8.25 -7.75 -11.57
N ALA A 106 -8.86 -8.20 -10.46
CA ALA A 106 -9.43 -9.54 -10.35
C ALA A 106 -10.56 -9.80 -11.37
N ALA A 107 -11.30 -8.76 -11.74
CA ALA A 107 -12.34 -8.81 -12.77
C ALA A 107 -11.80 -8.67 -14.21
N GLY A 108 -10.48 -8.56 -14.41
CA GLY A 108 -9.87 -8.37 -15.74
C GLY A 108 -10.13 -6.99 -16.37
N ARG A 109 -10.45 -5.99 -15.54
CA ARG A 109 -10.71 -4.60 -15.96
C ARG A 109 -9.49 -3.70 -15.84
N MET A 110 -8.37 -4.23 -15.35
CA MET A 110 -7.08 -3.55 -15.28
C MET A 110 -6.01 -4.40 -15.96
N LEU A 111 -4.95 -3.74 -16.44
CA LEU A 111 -3.72 -4.36 -16.94
C LEU A 111 -2.87 -4.90 -15.79
N THR A 112 -2.90 -4.22 -14.65
CA THR A 112 -2.24 -4.67 -13.44
C THR A 112 -2.93 -5.93 -12.89
N SER A 113 -2.15 -6.92 -12.46
CA SER A 113 -2.70 -8.16 -11.87
C SER A 113 -3.21 -7.91 -10.43
N PRO A 114 -4.22 -8.67 -9.97
CA PRO A 114 -4.70 -8.55 -8.59
C PRO A 114 -3.61 -8.98 -7.58
N LEU A 115 -3.71 -8.46 -6.37
CA LEU A 115 -2.85 -8.85 -5.26
C LEU A 115 -3.07 -10.34 -4.95
N ARG A 116 -1.96 -11.08 -4.81
CA ARG A 116 -2.01 -12.43 -4.24
C ARG A 116 -2.39 -12.37 -2.74
N PRO A 117 -2.94 -13.44 -2.15
CA PRO A 117 -3.47 -13.42 -0.79
C PRO A 117 -2.49 -12.89 0.25
N GLU A 118 -1.22 -13.25 0.18
CA GLU A 118 -0.22 -12.83 1.16
C GLU A 118 0.04 -11.31 1.13
N LEU A 119 -0.06 -10.70 -0.06
CA LEU A 119 0.09 -9.25 -0.20
C LEU A 119 -1.15 -8.50 0.24
N ARG A 120 -2.35 -9.11 0.11
CA ARG A 120 -3.59 -8.55 0.66
C ARG A 120 -3.53 -8.51 2.17
N ASP A 121 -3.12 -9.60 2.81
CA ASP A 121 -2.94 -9.67 4.27
C ASP A 121 -1.91 -8.64 4.75
N LEU A 122 -0.80 -8.50 4.03
CA LEU A 122 0.21 -7.49 4.34
C LEU A 122 -0.35 -6.07 4.20
N TYR A 123 -1.05 -5.78 3.11
CA TYR A 123 -1.62 -4.46 2.86
C TYR A 123 -2.68 -4.09 3.89
N GLU A 124 -3.58 -5.02 4.22
CA GLU A 124 -4.61 -4.84 5.25
C GLU A 124 -3.96 -4.54 6.61
N TRP A 125 -2.98 -5.34 7.02
CA TRP A 125 -2.24 -5.08 8.25
C TRP A 125 -1.52 -3.72 8.23
N MET A 126 -0.87 -3.33 7.12
CA MET A 126 -0.21 -2.02 7.01
C MET A 126 -1.22 -0.87 7.17
N THR A 127 -2.38 -0.95 6.50
CA THR A 127 -3.45 0.05 6.67
C THR A 127 -3.92 0.12 8.13
N GLU A 128 -4.18 -1.03 8.77
CA GLU A 128 -4.57 -1.08 10.18
C GLU A 128 -3.51 -0.48 11.11
N GLN A 129 -2.23 -0.79 10.89
CA GLN A 129 -1.13 -0.23 11.67
C GLN A 129 -1.02 1.28 11.52
N ALA A 130 -1.21 1.81 10.32
CA ALA A 130 -1.20 3.25 10.09
C ALA A 130 -2.34 3.94 10.86
N LEU A 131 -3.56 3.40 10.77
CA LEU A 131 -4.73 3.93 11.45
C LEU A 131 -4.64 3.83 12.99
N ALA A 132 -4.08 2.74 13.51
CA ALA A 132 -3.86 2.54 14.95
C ALA A 132 -2.82 3.54 15.50
N GLN A 133 -1.68 3.70 14.82
CA GLN A 133 -0.63 4.62 15.25
C GLN A 133 -1.02 6.09 15.14
N ILE A 134 -1.87 6.45 14.16
CA ILE A 134 -2.50 7.79 14.11
C ILE A 134 -3.39 8.03 15.33
N ARG A 135 -3.99 6.97 15.90
CA ARG A 135 -4.74 7.00 17.16
C ARG A 135 -3.88 6.83 18.42
N HIS A 136 -2.55 6.94 18.27
CA HIS A 136 -1.55 6.82 19.34
C HIS A 136 -1.43 5.42 19.95
N GLU A 137 -1.85 4.38 19.25
CA GLU A 137 -1.58 3.00 19.64
C GLU A 137 -0.14 2.60 19.28
N PRO A 138 0.53 1.74 20.06
CA PRO A 138 1.88 1.29 19.75
C PRO A 138 1.91 0.42 18.48
N PRO A 139 2.99 0.46 17.68
CA PRO A 139 3.14 -0.42 16.53
C PRO A 139 3.22 -1.88 16.97
N THR A 140 2.60 -2.75 16.18
CA THR A 140 2.74 -4.21 16.33
C THR A 140 3.66 -4.76 15.25
N ARG A 141 4.09 -6.02 15.40
CA ARG A 141 4.90 -6.72 14.40
C ARG A 141 4.00 -7.46 13.42
N PHE A 142 4.35 -7.47 12.13
CA PHE A 142 3.65 -8.26 11.14
C PHE A 142 3.79 -9.74 11.47
N HIS A 143 2.65 -10.41 11.54
CA HIS A 143 2.56 -11.85 11.69
C HIS A 143 1.72 -12.37 10.53
N PRO A 144 2.32 -13.01 9.51
CA PRO A 144 1.54 -13.56 8.41
C PRO A 144 0.53 -14.56 8.97
N ALA A 145 -0.67 -14.60 8.40
CA ALA A 145 -1.73 -15.50 8.78
C ALA A 145 -1.39 -16.96 8.39
N ARG A 146 -0.44 -17.57 9.13
CA ARG A 146 0.11 -18.93 8.97
C ARG A 146 0.78 -19.25 7.62
N PRO A 147 1.93 -19.92 7.60
CA PRO A 147 2.28 -20.73 6.44
C PRO A 147 1.27 -21.87 6.29
N ALA A 148 0.94 -22.21 5.05
CA ALA A 148 0.23 -23.45 4.72
C ALA A 148 0.89 -24.63 5.48
N PRO A 149 0.11 -25.60 5.98
CA PRO A 149 0.68 -26.75 6.69
C PRO A 149 1.76 -27.39 5.83
N GLU A 150 2.93 -27.64 6.42
CA GLU A 150 3.97 -28.44 5.79
C GLU A 150 3.34 -29.77 5.35
N VAL A 151 3.23 -29.95 4.03
CA VAL A 151 2.76 -31.19 3.45
C VAL A 151 3.94 -32.14 3.38
N GLY A 152 3.98 -33.13 4.28
CA GLY A 152 4.68 -34.41 4.08
C GLY A 152 6.05 -34.54 4.70
#